data_AF-A0A4S5BAH9-F1
#
_entry.id   AF-A0A4S5BAH9-F1
#
_cell.length_a   1.000
_cell.length_b   1.000
_cell.length_c   1.000
_cell.angle_alpha   90.00
_cell.angle_beta   90.00
_cell.angle_gamma   90.00
#
_symmetry.space_group_name_H-M   'P 1'
#
loop_
_entity.id
_entity.type
_entity.pdbx_description
1 polymer ?
#
loop_
_entity_poly.entity_id
_entity_poly.type
_entity_poly.pdbx_seq_one_letter_code
_entity_poly.pdbx_strand_id
1 'polypeptide(L)'
;MTRGFIARGHRRGRHAAHRLRHLRQAQRLPRHAAAAHSAESASRAISDMTAPPEPPIRLTPAVACSPDTDVAVLWHIAYHVPELRKWLVANPKADAPLLELVSQRGGPGVRQALEILFESMEA
;
A
#
# COMPACT_ATOMS: atom_id res chain seq x y z
N MET A 1 -2.11 -84.32 33.77
CA MET A 1 -0.78 -84.85 33.44
C MET A 1 -0.11 -83.87 32.47
N THR A 2 0.74 -82.97 32.97
CA THR A 2 2.23 -82.96 32.81
C THR A 2 2.63 -82.13 31.57
N ARG A 3 2.95 -80.83 31.71
CA ARG A 3 4.29 -80.21 31.96
C ARG A 3 5.38 -80.51 30.91
N GLY A 4 6.07 -79.44 30.48
CA GLY A 4 7.39 -79.44 29.82
C GLY A 4 7.31 -79.04 28.33
N PHE A 5 7.68 -77.86 27.84
CA PHE A 5 8.84 -76.97 28.05
C PHE A 5 10.18 -77.59 27.61
N ILE A 6 10.78 -77.01 26.55
CA ILE A 6 12.17 -76.49 26.43
C ILE A 6 12.86 -76.76 25.05
N ALA A 7 13.04 -75.65 24.32
CA ALA A 7 14.24 -75.07 23.70
C ALA A 7 15.15 -75.78 22.69
N ARG A 8 15.46 -75.01 21.63
CA ARG A 8 16.80 -74.63 21.08
C ARG A 8 16.60 -74.21 19.62
N GLY A 9 17.25 -73.23 19.01
CA GLY A 9 18.30 -72.31 19.39
C GLY A 9 18.82 -71.62 18.10
N HIS A 10 19.35 -70.41 18.26
CA HIS A 10 20.31 -69.68 17.41
C HIS A 10 20.18 -69.70 15.86
N ARG A 11 20.17 -68.50 15.25
CA ARG A 11 21.37 -67.93 14.59
C ARG A 11 21.11 -66.56 13.91
N ARG A 12 22.06 -65.65 14.14
CA ARG A 12 22.60 -64.60 13.24
C ARG A 12 21.80 -63.30 13.05
N GLY A 13 22.24 -62.29 13.80
CA GLY A 13 22.25 -60.92 13.30
C GLY A 13 23.37 -60.70 12.28
N ARG A 14 23.23 -59.68 11.42
CA ARG A 14 24.29 -58.90 10.73
C ARG A 14 23.74 -57.98 9.62
N HIS A 15 22.72 -57.14 9.86
CA HIS A 15 22.27 -56.19 8.81
C HIS A 15 21.92 -54.76 9.27
N ALA A 16 21.97 -54.44 10.56
CA ALA A 16 21.48 -53.15 11.08
C ALA A 16 22.47 -51.98 10.96
N ALA A 17 23.78 -52.23 10.78
CA ALA A 17 24.80 -51.19 10.93
C ALA A 17 24.97 -50.25 9.71
N HIS A 18 24.47 -50.62 8.53
CA HIS A 18 24.62 -49.79 7.32
C HIS A 18 23.61 -48.64 7.22
N ARG A 19 22.45 -48.74 7.88
CA ARG A 19 21.36 -47.74 7.75
C ARG A 19 21.62 -46.43 8.50
N LEU A 20 22.41 -46.46 9.58
CA LEU A 20 22.67 -45.28 10.40
C LEU A 20 23.69 -44.30 9.80
N ARG A 21 24.52 -44.73 8.83
CA ARG A 21 25.53 -43.84 8.22
C ARG A 21 24.93 -42.87 7.20
N HIS A 22 23.86 -43.27 6.51
CA HIS A 22 23.21 -42.40 5.52
C HIS A 22 22.42 -41.23 6.14
N LEU A 23 21.86 -41.40 7.34
CA LEU A 23 21.07 -40.34 8.00
C LEU A 23 21.92 -39.20 8.56
N ARG A 24 23.20 -39.44 8.86
CA ARG A 24 24.10 -38.37 9.35
C ARG A 24 24.62 -37.44 8.24
N GLN A 25 24.51 -37.85 6.98
CA GLN A 25 25.03 -37.08 5.85
C GLN A 25 24.03 -36.02 5.33
N ALA A 26 22.76 -36.07 5.77
CA ALA A 26 21.68 -35.21 5.29
C ALA A 26 21.51 -33.88 6.05
N GLN A 27 22.37 -33.55 7.03
CA GLN A 27 22.25 -32.32 7.83
C GLN A 27 23.39 -31.31 7.60
N ARG A 28 23.81 -31.10 6.35
CA ARG A 28 24.64 -29.94 6.00
C ARG A 28 23.84 -28.97 5.13
N LEU A 29 23.23 -27.98 5.77
CA LEU A 29 22.63 -26.84 5.09
C LEU A 29 23.73 -25.93 4.50
N PRO A 30 23.56 -25.35 3.29
CA PRO A 30 24.48 -24.36 2.76
C PRO A 30 24.44 -23.08 3.60
N ARG A 31 25.62 -22.56 3.98
CA ARG A 31 25.74 -21.27 4.68
C ARG A 31 25.31 -20.14 3.75
N HIS A 32 24.31 -19.39 4.21
CA HIS A 32 23.81 -18.15 3.63
C HIS A 32 24.92 -17.11 3.43
N ALA A 33 25.33 -16.87 2.18
CA ALA A 33 26.15 -15.71 1.80
C ALA A 33 25.35 -14.66 1.00
N ALA A 34 24.08 -14.92 0.67
CA ALA A 34 23.24 -14.03 -0.15
C ALA A 34 22.27 -13.12 0.65
N ALA A 35 22.26 -13.19 1.98
CA ALA A 35 21.28 -12.48 2.82
C ALA A 35 21.68 -11.05 3.23
N ALA A 36 22.94 -10.65 2.99
CA ALA A 36 23.42 -9.34 3.45
C ALA A 36 22.79 -8.17 2.68
N HIS A 37 22.60 -8.29 1.36
CA HIS A 37 22.05 -7.20 0.54
C HIS A 37 20.54 -7.00 0.70
N SER A 38 19.78 -8.06 1.05
CA SER A 38 18.33 -7.95 1.29
C SER A 38 18.00 -7.39 2.67
N ALA A 39 18.82 -7.67 3.68
CA ALA A 39 18.63 -7.15 5.03
C ALA A 39 18.82 -5.62 5.07
N GLU A 40 19.80 -5.09 4.35
CA GLU A 40 20.10 -3.64 4.37
C GLU A 40 19.04 -2.79 3.66
N SER A 41 18.47 -3.29 2.56
CA SER A 41 17.31 -2.68 1.89
C SER A 41 16.05 -2.72 2.75
N ALA A 42 15.82 -3.80 3.49
CA ALA A 42 14.70 -3.89 4.42
C ALA A 42 14.87 -2.90 5.60
N SER A 43 16.08 -2.76 6.16
CA SER A 43 16.35 -1.83 7.26
C SER A 43 16.15 -0.35 6.87
N ARG A 44 16.45 0.02 5.62
CA ARG A 44 16.17 1.38 5.10
C ARG A 44 14.68 1.67 4.99
N ALA A 45 13.88 0.71 4.50
CA ALA A 45 12.42 0.87 4.39
C ALA A 45 11.71 0.97 5.75
N ILE A 46 12.27 0.36 6.80
CA ILE A 46 11.67 0.38 8.15
C ILE A 46 11.96 1.69 8.89
N SER A 47 13.10 2.36 8.59
CA SER A 47 13.47 3.63 9.26
C SER A 47 12.49 4.78 8.97
N ASP A 48 11.79 4.72 7.83
CA ASP A 48 10.85 5.75 7.37
C ASP A 48 9.46 5.68 8.05
N MET A 49 9.13 4.56 8.70
CA MET A 49 7.84 4.37 9.41
C MET A 49 7.76 5.08 10.77
N THR A 50 8.84 5.76 11.19
CA THR A 50 8.92 6.44 12.50
C THR A 50 8.60 7.94 12.41
N ALA A 51 8.48 8.48 11.20
CA ALA A 51 8.05 9.85 11.01
C ALA A 51 6.55 9.97 11.33
N PRO A 52 6.12 11.00 12.10
CA PRO A 52 4.70 11.25 12.29
C PRO A 52 4.04 11.47 10.92
N PRO A 53 2.79 10.98 10.72
CA PRO A 53 2.10 11.15 9.45
C PRO A 53 2.04 12.64 9.09
N GLU A 54 2.18 12.94 7.80
CA GLU A 54 2.10 14.31 7.32
C GLU A 54 0.80 14.96 7.82
N PRO A 55 0.83 16.21 8.31
CA PRO A 55 -0.36 16.87 8.81
C PRO A 55 -1.47 16.88 7.75
N PRO A 56 -2.76 16.81 8.17
CA PRO A 56 -3.88 16.83 7.23
C PRO A 56 -3.82 18.03 6.30
N ILE A 57 -3.93 17.78 5.00
CA ILE A 57 -3.91 18.83 3.98
C ILE A 57 -5.02 19.83 4.28
N ARG A 58 -4.65 21.10 4.48
CA ARG A 58 -5.62 22.18 4.68
C ARG A 58 -6.21 22.56 3.33
N LEU A 59 -7.54 22.46 3.19
CA LEU A 59 -8.25 22.95 2.02
C LEU A 59 -8.21 24.48 2.02
N THR A 60 -7.58 25.06 1.00
CA THR A 60 -7.37 26.50 0.83
C THR A 60 -7.65 26.91 -0.62
N PRO A 61 -7.84 28.20 -0.91
CA PRO A 61 -7.96 28.68 -2.29
C PRO A 61 -6.79 28.25 -3.18
N ALA A 62 -5.57 28.30 -2.67
CA ALA A 62 -4.37 27.87 -3.41
C ALA A 62 -4.43 26.39 -3.78
N VAL A 63 -4.88 25.52 -2.87
CA VAL A 63 -5.11 24.10 -3.16
C VAL A 63 -6.24 23.94 -4.18
N ALA A 64 -7.33 24.70 -4.07
CA ALA A 64 -8.45 24.61 -5.00
C ALA A 64 -8.09 25.01 -6.44
N CYS A 65 -7.14 25.93 -6.66
CA CYS A 65 -6.68 26.32 -8.00
C CYS A 65 -5.46 25.52 -8.51
N SER A 66 -4.77 24.77 -7.64
CA SER A 66 -3.50 24.15 -8.00
C SER A 66 -3.67 23.04 -9.06
N PRO A 67 -2.78 22.98 -10.09
CA PRO A 67 -2.77 21.89 -11.07
C PRO A 67 -2.35 20.55 -10.47
N ASP A 68 -1.67 20.55 -9.31
CA ASP A 68 -1.21 19.33 -8.66
C ASP A 68 -2.29 18.69 -7.78
N THR A 69 -3.39 19.39 -7.54
CA THR A 69 -4.48 18.89 -6.69
C THR A 69 -5.16 17.68 -7.31
N ASP A 70 -5.40 16.66 -6.49
CA ASP A 70 -6.11 15.45 -6.91
C ASP A 70 -7.57 15.76 -7.24
N VAL A 71 -8.11 15.14 -8.29
CA VAL A 71 -9.49 15.33 -8.73
C VAL A 71 -10.49 14.96 -7.62
N ALA A 72 -10.20 13.92 -6.82
CA ALA A 72 -11.05 13.55 -5.69
C ALA A 72 -11.16 14.68 -4.65
N VAL A 73 -10.08 15.45 -4.44
CA VAL A 73 -10.09 16.62 -3.56
C VAL A 73 -10.93 17.75 -4.16
N LEU A 74 -10.90 17.95 -5.48
CA LEU A 74 -11.75 18.94 -6.14
C LEU A 74 -13.24 18.61 -5.98
N TRP A 75 -13.62 17.34 -6.17
CA TRP A 75 -14.99 16.87 -5.90
C TRP A 75 -15.36 17.05 -4.43
N HIS A 76 -14.46 16.72 -3.51
CA HIS A 76 -14.71 16.94 -2.09
C HIS A 76 -14.98 18.42 -1.77
N ILE A 77 -14.20 19.34 -2.34
CA ILE A 77 -14.43 20.78 -2.22
C ILE A 77 -15.80 21.17 -2.78
N ALA A 78 -16.14 20.69 -3.98
CA ALA A 78 -17.42 20.99 -4.63
C ALA A 78 -18.61 20.56 -3.75
N TYR A 79 -18.54 19.38 -3.14
CA TYR A 79 -19.60 18.88 -2.28
C TYR A 79 -19.67 19.59 -0.92
N HIS A 80 -18.52 19.80 -0.26
CA HIS A 80 -18.49 20.06 1.18
C HIS A 80 -18.00 21.45 1.59
N VAL A 81 -17.37 22.22 0.69
CA VAL A 81 -16.73 23.49 1.06
C VAL A 81 -17.24 24.65 0.17
N PRO A 82 -18.43 25.21 0.45
CA PRO A 82 -19.05 26.25 -0.38
C PRO A 82 -18.16 27.47 -0.64
N GLU A 83 -17.42 27.92 0.38
CA GLU A 83 -16.52 29.07 0.32
C GLU A 83 -15.39 28.92 -0.70
N LEU A 84 -15.02 27.67 -1.03
CA LEU A 84 -13.92 27.38 -1.94
C LEU A 84 -14.36 27.08 -3.37
N ARG A 85 -15.66 26.86 -3.62
CA ARG A 85 -16.15 26.44 -4.94
C ARG A 85 -15.81 27.42 -6.06
N LYS A 86 -15.81 28.72 -5.80
CA LYS A 86 -15.48 29.74 -6.82
C LYS A 86 -14.05 29.59 -7.37
N TRP A 87 -13.14 29.03 -6.57
CA TRP A 87 -11.74 28.84 -6.94
C TRP A 87 -11.55 27.62 -7.86
N LEU A 88 -12.48 26.65 -7.81
CA LEU A 88 -12.44 25.48 -8.71
C LEU A 88 -12.53 25.87 -10.18
N VAL A 89 -13.19 27.01 -10.48
CA VAL A 89 -13.33 27.55 -11.84
C VAL A 89 -11.96 27.84 -12.48
N ALA A 90 -10.96 28.19 -11.67
CA ALA A 90 -9.61 28.47 -12.13
C ALA A 90 -8.69 27.24 -12.15
N ASN A 91 -9.18 26.07 -11.73
CA ASN A 91 -8.37 24.86 -11.69
C ASN A 91 -8.33 24.18 -13.08
N PRO A 92 -7.15 23.95 -13.69
CA PRO A 92 -7.05 23.35 -15.02
C PRO A 92 -7.50 21.88 -15.08
N LYS A 93 -7.62 21.20 -13.92
CA LYS A 93 -8.14 19.83 -13.81
C LYS A 93 -9.63 19.78 -13.50
N ALA A 94 -10.29 20.92 -13.34
CA ALA A 94 -11.74 20.96 -13.20
C ALA A 94 -12.40 20.68 -14.57
N ASP A 95 -13.02 19.51 -14.67
CA ASP A 95 -13.73 19.10 -15.87
C ASP A 95 -15.16 19.68 -15.92
N ALA A 96 -15.81 19.55 -17.08
CA ALA A 96 -17.16 20.07 -17.28
C ALA A 96 -18.18 19.52 -16.26
N PRO A 97 -18.22 18.21 -15.93
CA PRO A 97 -19.12 17.70 -14.89
C PRO A 97 -18.91 18.33 -13.51
N LEU A 98 -17.66 18.57 -13.11
CA LEU A 98 -17.37 19.24 -11.85
C LEU A 98 -17.85 20.69 -11.87
N LEU A 99 -17.58 21.44 -12.95
CA LEU A 99 -18.00 22.83 -13.08
C LEU A 99 -19.53 22.98 -13.19
N GLU A 100 -20.21 22.01 -13.81
CA GLU A 100 -21.66 21.93 -13.83
C GLU A 100 -22.22 21.72 -12.41
N LEU A 101 -21.65 20.81 -11.62
CA LEU A 101 -22.05 20.65 -10.23
C LEU A 101 -21.85 21.95 -9.44
N VAL A 102 -20.71 22.62 -9.65
CA VAL A 102 -20.38 23.90 -9.00
C VAL A 102 -21.40 24.99 -9.37
N SER A 103 -21.80 25.07 -10.64
CA SER A 103 -22.80 26.06 -11.09
C SER A 103 -24.18 25.79 -10.47
N GLN A 104 -24.60 24.52 -10.42
CA GLN A 104 -25.88 24.11 -9.82
C GLN A 104 -25.91 24.33 -8.30
N ARG A 105 -24.83 23.98 -7.60
CA ARG A 105 -24.75 24.14 -6.13
C ARG A 105 -24.47 25.57 -5.69
N GLY A 106 -23.96 26.41 -6.59
CA GLY A 106 -23.58 27.78 -6.30
C GLY A 106 -22.56 27.91 -5.16
N GLY A 107 -22.54 29.06 -4.50
CA GLY A 107 -21.60 29.39 -3.42
C GLY A 107 -21.17 30.85 -3.53
N PRO A 108 -20.55 31.43 -2.48
CA PRO A 108 -20.11 32.82 -2.50
C PRO A 108 -19.17 33.07 -3.69
N GLY A 109 -19.57 33.97 -4.60
CA GLY A 109 -18.79 34.38 -5.77
C GLY A 109 -18.70 33.36 -6.92
N VAL A 110 -19.39 32.21 -6.87
CA VAL A 110 -19.32 31.18 -7.91
C VAL A 110 -19.84 31.70 -9.26
N ARG A 111 -21.00 32.37 -9.26
CA ARG A 111 -21.59 32.93 -10.48
C ARG A 111 -20.63 33.89 -11.17
N GLN A 112 -20.07 34.84 -10.42
CA GLN A 112 -19.12 35.82 -10.93
C GLN A 112 -17.85 35.15 -11.47
N ALA A 113 -17.33 34.13 -10.78
CA ALA A 113 -16.14 33.42 -11.25
C ALA A 113 -16.40 32.70 -12.59
N LEU A 114 -17.56 32.06 -12.75
CA LEU A 114 -17.96 31.41 -14.00
C LEU A 114 -18.15 32.42 -15.14
N GLU A 115 -18.80 33.56 -14.86
CA GLU A 115 -18.94 34.66 -15.83
C GLU A 115 -17.58 35.13 -16.36
N ILE A 116 -16.62 35.39 -15.46
CA ILE A 116 -15.25 35.79 -15.83
C ILE A 116 -14.55 34.70 -16.67
N LEU A 117 -14.72 33.41 -16.31
CA LEU A 117 -14.16 32.31 -17.10
C LEU A 117 -14.73 32.32 -18.52
N PHE A 118 -16.04 32.43 -18.68
CA PHE A 118 -16.68 32.44 -20.00
C PHE A 118 -16.27 33.66 -20.83
N GLU A 119 -16.23 34.86 -20.22
CA GLU A 119 -15.72 36.07 -20.87
C GLU A 119 -14.26 35.87 -21.37
N SER A 120 -13.42 35.18 -20.59
CA SER A 120 -12.03 34.93 -20.97
C SER A 120 -11.85 33.93 -22.12
N MET A 121 -12.86 33.10 -22.40
CA MET A 121 -12.85 32.15 -23.52
C MET A 121 -13.38 32.76 -24.83
N GLU A 122 -14.16 33.83 -24.72
CA GLU A 122 -14.74 34.55 -25.87
C GLU A 122 -13.82 35.67 -26.41
N ALA A 123 -12.76 36.01 -25.67
CA ALA A 123 -11.76 37.03 -26.00
C ALA A 123 -10.58 36.48 -26.82
#